data_AF-A0A8H7PBB3-F1
#
_entry.id   AF-A0A8H7PBB3-F1
#
_cell.length_a   1.000
_cell.length_b   1.000
_cell.length_c   1.000
_cell.angle_alpha   90.00
_cell.angle_beta   90.00
_cell.angle_gamma   90.00
#
_symmetry.space_group_name_H-M   'P 1'
#
loop_
_entity.id
_entity.type
_entity.pdbx_description
1 polymer ?
#
loop_
_entity_poly.entity_id
_entity_poly.type
_entity_poly.pdbx_seq_one_letter_code
_entity_poly.pdbx_strand_id
1 'polypeptide(L)'
;MRQLAEACDVATFGVNNQDVHDESYRKAGKLDSTNFALKLDLAGSGLLDVIRGDLLEGHGETKSIRAELYKLNVYGKDSFFKSHKDTPRSGSMFGSLVLVYPTAHQGGTLVLRHNNKEWTFDSARMVSAEQDPCVAYIAFYSDVDHEVTLVTSGYRVTVTYNLYFFEDPAPLPSAIISHDAGEESLQATLRRLLDDVSFLPGGGYLGFGLIHQYPIDLEHIGWLRKEEEKLAAMRAIEGRLKGSDAILMKICKQLSLSVSLKFVIEDDSVYQPPPRTPVYVLFDHAIDLSGETVVDQELYQRLRRYNGGQLATRFATERVDEVEPDIDVHWVTQLPKANRVAAPYPAYGNEPSLGQAYAHFCVLVAVGPVGDRENGESLH
;
A
#
# COMPACT_ATOMS: atom_id res chain seq x y z
N MET A 1 -9.68 18.19 -29.18
CA MET A 1 -9.79 18.12 -27.70
C MET A 1 -11.15 18.59 -27.18
N ARG A 2 -11.68 19.74 -27.62
CA ARG A 2 -13.04 20.16 -27.23
C ARG A 2 -14.12 19.10 -27.47
N GLN A 3 -14.19 18.51 -28.66
CA GLN A 3 -15.13 17.41 -28.97
C GLN A 3 -14.95 16.18 -28.08
N LEU A 4 -13.71 15.84 -27.71
CA LEU A 4 -13.44 14.72 -26.79
C LEU A 4 -13.94 15.05 -25.38
N ALA A 5 -13.73 16.28 -24.91
CA ALA A 5 -14.24 16.75 -23.63
C ALA A 5 -15.78 16.78 -23.60
N GLU A 6 -16.42 17.17 -24.70
CA GLU A 6 -17.88 17.18 -24.85
C GLU A 6 -18.49 15.76 -24.92
N ALA A 7 -17.70 14.77 -25.34
CA ALA A 7 -18.11 13.37 -25.34
C ALA A 7 -17.90 12.68 -23.99
N CYS A 8 -17.19 13.31 -23.05
CA CYS A 8 -16.95 12.73 -21.72
C CYS A 8 -18.17 12.88 -20.81
N ASP A 9 -18.42 11.85 -20.01
CA ASP A 9 -19.29 11.96 -18.85
C ASP A 9 -18.61 12.76 -17.74
N VAL A 10 -19.40 13.33 -16.83
CA VAL A 10 -18.85 14.00 -15.65
C VAL A 10 -18.20 12.97 -14.73
N ALA A 11 -16.98 13.24 -14.28
CA ALA A 11 -16.27 12.31 -13.41
C ALA A 11 -16.76 12.42 -11.96
N THR A 12 -17.26 11.31 -11.41
CA THR A 12 -17.55 11.12 -9.98
C THR A 12 -16.29 10.72 -9.21
N PHE A 13 -16.38 10.65 -7.89
CA PHE A 13 -15.36 10.03 -7.03
C PHE A 13 -16.03 9.20 -5.93
N GLY A 14 -15.32 8.20 -5.42
CA GLY A 14 -15.81 7.33 -4.35
C GLY A 14 -15.71 8.01 -2.98
N VAL A 15 -16.73 7.89 -2.14
CA VAL A 15 -16.69 8.17 -0.71
C VAL A 15 -17.54 7.12 0.00
N ASN A 16 -16.99 6.41 1.00
CA ASN A 16 -17.73 5.41 1.78
C ASN A 16 -18.55 4.43 0.91
N ASN A 17 -17.95 3.89 -0.15
CA ASN A 17 -18.58 2.99 -1.12
C ASN A 17 -19.76 3.59 -1.92
N GLN A 18 -19.84 4.92 -2.02
CA GLN A 18 -20.81 5.62 -2.87
C GLN A 18 -20.10 6.48 -3.92
N ASP A 19 -20.70 6.59 -5.11
CA ASP A 19 -20.30 7.58 -6.11
C ASP A 19 -20.85 8.95 -5.73
N VAL A 20 -19.96 9.92 -5.59
CA VAL A 20 -20.28 11.30 -5.25
C VAL A 20 -19.86 12.23 -6.39
N HIS A 21 -20.73 13.16 -6.71
CA HIS A 21 -20.45 14.26 -7.63
C HIS A 21 -20.37 15.57 -6.84
N ASP A 22 -19.17 16.14 -6.72
CA ASP A 22 -18.90 17.43 -6.08
C ASP A 22 -17.77 18.15 -6.84
N GLU A 23 -18.14 19.17 -7.61
CA GLU A 23 -17.19 19.96 -8.40
C GLU A 23 -16.21 20.78 -7.53
N SER A 24 -16.49 20.95 -6.24
CA SER A 24 -15.53 21.55 -5.31
C SER A 24 -14.38 20.59 -4.96
N TYR A 25 -14.53 19.30 -5.26
CA TYR A 25 -13.58 18.26 -4.96
C TYR A 25 -12.93 17.65 -6.22
N ARG A 26 -13.73 17.37 -7.25
CA ARG A 26 -13.28 16.86 -8.55
C ARG A 26 -14.05 17.53 -9.66
N LYS A 27 -13.32 18.09 -10.62
CA LYS A 27 -13.88 18.58 -11.88
C LYS A 27 -13.06 18.02 -13.03
N ALA A 28 -13.62 17.05 -13.74
CA ALA A 28 -13.01 16.41 -14.91
C ALA A 28 -14.08 15.71 -15.74
N GLY A 29 -13.80 15.49 -17.02
CA GLY A 29 -14.54 14.54 -17.85
C GLY A 29 -13.90 13.15 -17.81
N LYS A 30 -14.69 12.09 -17.90
CA LYS A 30 -14.20 10.71 -18.03
C LYS A 30 -14.85 9.96 -19.22
N LEU A 31 -14.14 8.97 -19.72
CA LEU A 31 -14.67 7.88 -20.54
C LEU A 31 -14.22 6.56 -19.92
N ASP A 32 -15.19 5.67 -19.71
CA ASP A 32 -14.92 4.30 -19.26
C ASP A 32 -14.31 3.47 -20.40
N SER A 33 -13.55 2.43 -20.06
CA SER A 33 -12.80 1.60 -21.02
C SER A 33 -13.66 0.93 -22.11
N THR A 34 -14.98 0.83 -21.93
CA THR A 34 -15.93 0.34 -22.93
C THR A 34 -16.23 1.36 -24.03
N ASN A 35 -15.95 2.64 -23.80
CA ASN A 35 -16.29 3.77 -24.68
C ASN A 35 -15.10 4.29 -25.50
N PHE A 36 -13.91 3.71 -25.35
CA PHE A 36 -12.75 4.06 -26.17
C PHE A 36 -11.82 2.85 -26.38
N ALA A 37 -10.98 2.92 -27.40
CA ALA A 37 -9.98 1.90 -27.69
C ALA A 37 -8.64 2.55 -28.01
N LEU A 38 -7.56 1.86 -27.65
CA LEU A 38 -6.20 2.29 -27.91
C LEU A 38 -5.47 1.19 -28.69
N LYS A 39 -4.57 1.60 -29.60
CA LYS A 39 -3.69 0.68 -30.33
C LYS A 39 -2.30 0.61 -29.70
N LEU A 40 -2.17 0.99 -28.44
CA LEU A 40 -0.90 0.97 -27.72
C LEU A 40 -0.63 -0.45 -27.23
N ASP A 41 0.46 -1.05 -27.72
CA ASP A 41 0.99 -2.30 -27.19
C ASP A 41 1.94 -2.00 -26.04
N LEU A 42 1.40 -1.99 -24.81
CA LEU A 42 2.20 -1.76 -23.61
C LEU A 42 3.26 -2.84 -23.38
N ALA A 43 2.93 -4.10 -23.66
CA ALA A 43 3.86 -5.21 -23.46
C ALA A 43 5.00 -5.15 -24.48
N GLY A 44 4.68 -5.00 -25.77
CA GLY A 44 5.67 -4.89 -26.84
C GLY A 44 6.54 -3.64 -26.75
N SER A 45 6.10 -2.58 -26.05
CA SER A 45 6.89 -1.36 -25.85
C SER A 45 8.04 -1.50 -24.85
N GLY A 46 8.05 -2.55 -24.02
CA GLY A 46 8.99 -2.71 -22.90
C GLY A 46 8.69 -1.83 -21.68
N LEU A 47 7.65 -0.98 -21.74
CA LEU A 47 7.28 -0.09 -20.63
C LEU A 47 6.93 -0.86 -19.35
N LEU A 48 6.28 -2.02 -19.46
CA LEU A 48 5.97 -2.85 -18.29
C LEU A 48 7.23 -3.42 -17.65
N ASP A 49 8.26 -3.76 -18.43
CA ASP A 49 9.53 -4.23 -17.86
C ASP A 49 10.26 -3.11 -17.13
N VAL A 50 10.23 -1.88 -17.66
CA VAL A 50 10.77 -0.68 -16.99
C VAL A 50 10.02 -0.43 -15.68
N ILE A 51 8.69 -0.42 -15.70
CA ILE A 51 7.88 -0.24 -14.48
C ILE A 51 8.17 -1.35 -13.46
N ARG A 52 8.29 -2.60 -13.91
CA ARG A 52 8.62 -3.74 -13.04
C ARG A 52 9.98 -3.56 -12.38
N GLY A 53 10.99 -3.12 -13.13
CA GLY A 53 12.35 -2.88 -12.61
C GLY A 53 12.41 -1.70 -11.64
N ASP A 54 11.83 -0.56 -12.02
CA ASP A 54 11.99 0.69 -11.29
C ASP A 54 11.04 0.81 -10.09
N LEU A 55 9.76 0.45 -10.25
CA LEU A 55 8.76 0.64 -9.20
C LEU A 55 8.87 -0.40 -8.09
N LEU A 56 9.23 -1.66 -8.42
CA LEU A 56 9.26 -2.77 -7.46
C LEU A 56 10.60 -2.97 -6.75
N GLU A 57 11.57 -2.06 -6.91
CA GLU A 57 12.84 -1.95 -6.15
C GLU A 57 13.48 -3.30 -5.75
N GLY A 58 14.28 -3.92 -6.63
CA GLY A 58 15.07 -5.12 -6.28
C GLY A 58 14.27 -6.43 -6.12
N HIS A 59 12.95 -6.39 -6.34
CA HIS A 59 12.04 -7.54 -6.29
C HIS A 59 11.19 -7.76 -7.55
N GLY A 60 11.29 -6.86 -8.53
CA GLY A 60 10.57 -6.98 -9.79
C GLY A 60 10.93 -8.22 -10.60
N GLU A 61 12.08 -8.83 -10.35
CA GLU A 61 12.60 -9.98 -11.11
C GLU A 61 11.75 -11.24 -11.02
N THR A 62 10.95 -11.39 -9.95
CA THR A 62 10.19 -12.63 -9.69
C THR A 62 8.69 -12.49 -9.84
N LYS A 63 8.18 -11.26 -10.01
CA LYS A 63 6.74 -10.98 -10.03
C LYS A 63 6.29 -10.54 -11.41
N SER A 64 5.42 -11.32 -12.03
CA SER A 64 4.77 -10.93 -13.28
C SER A 64 3.74 -9.83 -13.00
N ILE A 65 3.77 -8.79 -13.82
CA ILE A 65 2.83 -7.67 -13.74
C ILE A 65 2.05 -7.49 -15.03
N ARG A 66 0.76 -7.18 -14.91
CA ARG A 66 -0.11 -6.84 -16.04
C ARG A 66 -0.74 -5.48 -15.83
N ALA A 67 -0.99 -4.78 -16.93
CA ALA A 67 -1.73 -3.53 -16.95
C ALA A 67 -3.12 -3.75 -17.54
N GLU A 68 -4.16 -3.30 -16.85
CA GLU A 68 -5.54 -3.36 -17.30
C GLU A 68 -6.05 -1.95 -17.60
N LEU A 69 -6.57 -1.74 -18.81
CA LEU A 69 -7.08 -0.44 -19.22
C LEU A 69 -8.27 -0.06 -18.33
N TYR A 70 -8.17 1.09 -17.66
CA TYR A 70 -9.20 1.52 -16.72
C TYR A 70 -10.05 2.65 -17.30
N LYS A 71 -9.49 3.86 -17.45
CA LYS A 71 -10.25 5.03 -17.88
C LYS A 71 -9.43 6.06 -18.63
N LEU A 72 -10.12 6.87 -19.42
CA LEU A 72 -9.58 8.10 -19.98
C LEU A 72 -10.18 9.28 -19.22
N ASN A 73 -9.34 10.22 -18.80
CA ASN A 73 -9.77 11.48 -18.17
C ASN A 73 -9.38 12.67 -19.05
N VAL A 74 -10.28 13.66 -19.11
CA VAL A 74 -10.04 14.95 -19.76
C VAL A 74 -10.24 16.07 -18.74
N TYR A 75 -9.18 16.82 -18.48
CA TYR A 75 -9.21 18.01 -17.64
C TYR A 75 -9.10 19.24 -18.54
N GLY A 76 -10.20 19.99 -18.66
CA GLY A 76 -10.21 21.27 -19.37
C GLY A 76 -9.80 22.43 -18.46
N LYS A 77 -10.01 23.67 -18.92
CA LYS A 77 -9.85 24.84 -18.06
C LYS A 77 -10.69 24.71 -16.77
N ASP A 78 -10.11 25.15 -15.65
CA ASP A 78 -10.66 25.16 -14.30
C ASP A 78 -10.96 23.75 -13.73
N SER A 79 -10.47 22.70 -14.40
CA SER A 79 -10.57 21.30 -13.96
C SER A 79 -9.43 20.94 -13.00
N PHE A 80 -9.70 20.06 -12.03
CA PHE A 80 -8.75 19.59 -11.02
C PHE A 80 -9.27 18.30 -10.35
N PHE A 81 -8.44 17.67 -9.52
CA PHE A 81 -8.88 16.61 -8.61
C PHE A 81 -8.06 16.66 -7.33
N LYS A 82 -8.71 16.88 -6.18
CA LYS A 82 -8.05 16.97 -4.86
C LYS A 82 -7.39 15.66 -4.42
N SER A 83 -6.57 15.75 -3.38
CA SER A 83 -5.81 14.64 -2.79
C SER A 83 -6.67 13.42 -2.45
N HIS A 84 -6.40 12.31 -3.13
CA HIS A 84 -7.16 11.06 -3.03
C HIS A 84 -6.21 9.86 -3.19
N LYS A 85 -6.72 8.65 -2.92
CA LYS A 85 -6.04 7.38 -3.22
C LYS A 85 -6.81 6.61 -4.27
N ASP A 86 -6.16 5.67 -4.93
CA ASP A 86 -6.89 4.78 -5.85
C ASP A 86 -7.67 3.74 -5.07
N THR A 87 -8.97 3.64 -5.34
CA THR A 87 -9.79 2.58 -4.76
C THR A 87 -9.29 1.23 -5.27
N PRO A 88 -8.90 0.29 -4.40
CA PRO A 88 -8.47 -1.02 -4.85
C PRO A 88 -9.60 -1.74 -5.59
N ARG A 89 -9.24 -2.41 -6.70
CA ARG A 89 -10.17 -3.19 -7.53
C ARG A 89 -10.04 -4.71 -7.36
N SER A 90 -8.97 -5.14 -6.70
CA SER A 90 -8.65 -6.53 -6.40
C SER A 90 -7.54 -6.55 -5.35
N GLY A 91 -7.47 -7.64 -4.58
CA GLY A 91 -6.33 -7.91 -3.69
C GLY A 91 -4.97 -7.99 -4.40
N SER A 92 -4.96 -8.13 -5.72
CA SER A 92 -3.74 -8.19 -6.54
C SER A 92 -3.32 -6.85 -7.15
N MET A 93 -4.17 -5.81 -7.06
CA MET A 93 -3.83 -4.47 -7.54
C MET A 93 -2.72 -3.90 -6.67
N PHE A 94 -1.68 -3.33 -7.28
CA PHE A 94 -0.58 -2.72 -6.53
C PHE A 94 -0.31 -1.27 -6.90
N GLY A 95 -0.71 -0.85 -8.10
CA GLY A 95 -0.35 0.46 -8.61
C GLY A 95 -1.23 0.92 -9.76
N SER A 96 -0.90 2.11 -10.24
CA SER A 96 -1.52 2.76 -11.38
C SER A 96 -0.45 3.24 -12.33
N LEU A 97 -0.70 3.07 -13.64
CA LEU A 97 0.09 3.66 -14.71
C LEU A 97 -0.77 4.72 -15.40
N VAL A 98 -0.28 5.96 -15.39
CA VAL A 98 -0.93 7.10 -16.05
C VAL A 98 -0.10 7.52 -17.25
N LEU A 99 -0.68 7.40 -18.44
CA LEU A 99 -0.14 7.96 -19.67
C LEU A 99 -0.76 9.34 -19.91
N VAL A 100 0.07 10.35 -20.16
CA VAL A 100 -0.36 11.70 -20.49
C VAL A 100 -0.08 12.00 -21.95
N TYR A 101 -1.16 12.16 -22.71
CA TYR A 101 -1.06 12.47 -24.14
C TYR A 101 -0.49 13.88 -24.36
N PRO A 102 0.22 14.11 -25.48
CA PRO A 102 0.88 15.38 -25.78
C PRO A 102 -0.10 16.47 -26.23
N THR A 103 -1.14 16.73 -25.44
CA THR A 103 -2.13 17.76 -25.69
C THR A 103 -1.67 19.09 -25.09
N ALA A 104 -1.88 20.20 -25.79
CA ALA A 104 -1.52 21.51 -25.27
C ALA A 104 -2.36 21.88 -24.02
N HIS A 105 -1.69 22.14 -22.90
CA HIS A 105 -2.29 22.59 -21.64
C HIS A 105 -1.28 23.33 -20.74
N GLN A 106 -1.80 24.07 -19.76
CA GLN A 106 -1.03 24.66 -18.65
C GLN A 106 -1.65 24.27 -17.32
N GLY A 107 -0.82 24.06 -16.29
CA GLY A 107 -1.26 23.50 -15.02
C GLY A 107 -1.58 22.00 -15.14
N GLY A 108 -2.37 21.44 -14.22
CA GLY A 108 -2.67 20.01 -14.25
C GLY A 108 -1.51 19.11 -13.83
N THR A 109 -0.55 19.63 -13.06
CA THR A 109 0.55 18.87 -12.48
C THR A 109 -0.02 17.77 -11.58
N LEU A 110 0.52 16.56 -11.70
CA LEU A 110 0.22 15.49 -10.75
C LEU A 110 1.15 15.63 -9.55
N VAL A 111 0.59 15.69 -8.35
CA VAL A 111 1.34 15.74 -7.08
C VAL A 111 1.12 14.41 -6.37
N LEU A 112 2.21 13.79 -5.91
CA LEU A 112 2.23 12.51 -5.22
C LEU A 112 2.75 12.71 -3.80
N ARG A 113 2.11 12.08 -2.81
CA ARG A 113 2.46 12.18 -1.40
C ARG A 113 2.50 10.80 -0.76
N HIS A 114 3.63 10.47 -0.16
CA HIS A 114 3.81 9.21 0.56
C HIS A 114 4.86 9.37 1.66
N ASN A 115 4.59 8.84 2.85
CA ASN A 115 5.51 8.86 3.99
C ASN A 115 6.13 10.25 4.26
N ASN A 116 5.29 11.29 4.36
CA ASN A 116 5.66 12.69 4.58
C ASN A 116 6.59 13.31 3.51
N LYS A 117 6.72 12.68 2.34
CA LYS A 117 7.42 13.22 1.17
C LYS A 117 6.41 13.58 0.09
N GLU A 118 6.78 14.56 -0.73
CA GLU A 118 5.97 15.04 -1.85
C GLU A 118 6.82 15.09 -3.12
N TRP A 119 6.24 14.66 -4.24
CA TRP A 119 6.84 14.73 -5.57
C TRP A 119 5.86 15.36 -6.55
N THR A 120 6.38 16.03 -7.58
CA THR A 120 5.58 16.65 -8.63
C THR A 120 5.96 16.09 -9.99
N PHE A 121 4.95 15.85 -10.82
CA PHE A 121 5.08 15.37 -12.19
C PHE A 121 4.36 16.34 -13.14
N ASP A 122 5.16 17.21 -13.76
CA ASP A 122 4.71 18.19 -14.76
C ASP A 122 4.86 17.62 -16.16
N SER A 123 3.89 16.82 -16.57
CA SER A 123 3.84 16.22 -17.91
C SER A 123 3.81 17.26 -19.03
N ALA A 124 3.23 18.45 -18.81
CA ALA A 124 3.15 19.49 -19.83
C ALA A 124 4.55 20.00 -20.20
N ARG A 125 5.38 20.25 -19.17
CA ARG A 125 6.76 20.66 -19.36
C ARG A 125 7.62 19.55 -19.97
N MET A 126 7.43 18.31 -19.53
CA MET A 126 8.20 17.17 -20.04
C MET A 126 7.95 16.95 -21.53
N VAL A 127 6.68 16.86 -21.94
CA VAL A 127 6.34 16.65 -23.36
C VAL A 127 6.77 17.83 -24.22
N SER A 128 6.59 19.07 -23.76
CA SER A 128 6.95 20.25 -24.56
C SER A 128 8.46 20.47 -24.73
N ALA A 129 9.29 19.80 -23.93
CA ALA A 129 10.74 19.84 -24.05
C ALA A 129 11.28 18.89 -25.15
N GLU A 130 10.49 17.91 -25.57
CA GLU A 130 10.87 16.93 -26.59
C GLU A 130 10.59 17.46 -28.00
N GLN A 131 11.50 17.16 -28.94
CA GLN A 131 11.36 17.56 -30.35
C GLN A 131 10.48 16.57 -31.14
N ASP A 132 10.60 15.28 -30.81
CA ASP A 132 9.83 14.21 -31.43
C ASP A 132 8.52 13.96 -30.66
N PRO A 133 7.45 13.50 -31.35
CA PRO A 133 6.20 13.15 -30.68
C PRO A 133 6.39 12.07 -29.61
N CYS A 134 6.10 12.42 -28.36
CA CYS A 134 6.24 11.54 -27.21
C CYS A 134 4.98 11.55 -26.33
N VAL A 135 4.91 10.59 -25.41
CA VAL A 135 3.90 10.50 -24.36
C VAL A 135 4.65 10.47 -23.04
N ALA A 136 4.25 11.29 -22.08
CA ALA A 136 4.80 11.17 -20.73
C ALA A 136 4.05 10.08 -19.96
N TYR A 137 4.73 9.34 -19.11
CA TYR A 137 4.10 8.36 -18.22
C TYR A 137 4.57 8.53 -16.79
N ILE A 138 3.75 8.04 -15.86
CA ILE A 138 4.12 7.86 -14.47
C ILE A 138 3.44 6.60 -13.92
N ALA A 139 4.19 5.80 -13.16
CA ALA A 139 3.69 4.66 -12.44
C ALA A 139 3.95 4.84 -10.94
N PHE A 140 2.96 4.53 -10.12
CA PHE A 140 3.05 4.69 -8.66
C PHE A 140 2.16 3.65 -7.95
N TYR A 141 2.46 3.38 -6.68
CA TYR A 141 1.65 2.47 -5.88
C TYR A 141 0.27 3.06 -5.58
N SER A 142 -0.76 2.21 -5.58
CA SER A 142 -2.15 2.65 -5.55
C SER A 142 -2.58 3.25 -4.21
N ASP A 143 -1.81 3.00 -3.15
CA ASP A 143 -1.97 3.57 -1.81
C ASP A 143 -1.29 4.95 -1.62
N VAL A 144 -0.65 5.48 -2.66
CA VAL A 144 -0.05 6.82 -2.65
C VAL A 144 -1.15 7.88 -2.81
N ASP A 145 -1.17 8.85 -1.89
CA ASP A 145 -2.04 10.01 -2.00
C ASP A 145 -1.61 10.85 -3.21
N HIS A 146 -2.56 11.24 -4.04
CA HIS A 146 -2.26 12.02 -5.23
C HIS A 146 -3.37 13.01 -5.60
N GLU A 147 -2.99 14.08 -6.27
CA GLU A 147 -3.90 15.12 -6.76
C GLU A 147 -3.47 15.65 -8.12
N VAL A 148 -4.44 16.13 -8.88
CA VAL A 148 -4.21 16.88 -10.12
C VAL A 148 -4.48 18.34 -9.83
N THR A 149 -3.45 19.18 -9.94
CA THR A 149 -3.59 20.62 -9.72
C THR A 149 -4.45 21.27 -10.81
N LEU A 150 -4.84 22.53 -10.59
CA LEU A 150 -5.71 23.26 -11.51
C LEU A 150 -5.14 23.34 -12.92
N VAL A 151 -5.93 22.98 -13.93
CA VAL A 151 -5.64 23.27 -15.34
C VAL A 151 -6.11 24.68 -15.66
N THR A 152 -5.18 25.58 -16.00
CA THR A 152 -5.47 26.99 -16.25
C THR A 152 -5.77 27.30 -17.71
N SER A 153 -5.28 26.46 -18.64
CA SER A 153 -5.61 26.54 -20.06
C SER A 153 -5.42 25.20 -20.78
N GLY A 154 -6.10 25.05 -21.91
CA GLY A 154 -6.00 23.85 -22.76
C GLY A 154 -6.74 22.64 -22.21
N TYR A 155 -6.28 21.45 -22.61
CA TYR A 155 -6.86 20.17 -22.18
C TYR A 155 -5.74 19.19 -21.82
N ARG A 156 -5.72 18.69 -20.59
CA ARG A 156 -4.88 17.58 -20.17
C ARG A 156 -5.65 16.28 -20.38
N VAL A 157 -5.12 15.39 -21.21
CA VAL A 157 -5.75 14.10 -21.53
C VAL A 157 -4.88 12.97 -21.02
N THR A 158 -5.47 12.09 -20.21
CA THR A 158 -4.75 10.95 -19.62
C THR A 158 -5.48 9.66 -19.83
N VAL A 159 -4.73 8.57 -20.00
CA VAL A 159 -5.23 7.20 -19.91
C VAL A 159 -4.61 6.56 -18.68
N THR A 160 -5.44 5.94 -17.86
CA THR A 160 -5.02 5.23 -16.65
C THR A 160 -5.18 3.73 -16.85
N TYR A 161 -4.17 2.98 -16.43
CA TYR A 161 -4.20 1.53 -16.30
C TYR A 161 -4.03 1.15 -14.83
N ASN A 162 -4.80 0.15 -14.38
CA ASN A 162 -4.56 -0.49 -13.10
C ASN A 162 -3.46 -1.55 -13.27
N LEU A 163 -2.48 -1.56 -12.37
CA LEU A 163 -1.38 -2.51 -12.37
C LEU A 163 -1.66 -3.62 -11.36
N TYR A 164 -1.53 -4.87 -11.81
CA TYR A 164 -1.79 -6.06 -11.00
C TYR A 164 -0.59 -7.00 -11.00
N PHE A 165 -0.34 -7.62 -9.86
CA PHE A 165 0.45 -8.85 -9.80
C PHE A 165 -0.38 -9.99 -10.38
N PHE A 166 0.28 -10.89 -11.11
CA PHE A 166 -0.33 -12.13 -11.55
C PHE A 166 0.69 -13.26 -11.58
N GLU A 167 0.20 -14.49 -11.60
CA GLU A 167 1.05 -15.67 -11.75
C GLU A 167 1.20 -15.96 -13.24
N ASP A 168 2.41 -15.79 -13.76
CA ASP A 168 2.78 -16.29 -15.09
C ASP A 168 3.78 -17.43 -14.92
N PRO A 169 3.50 -18.65 -15.43
CA PRO A 169 4.47 -19.72 -15.45
C PRO A 169 5.65 -19.46 -16.41
N ALA A 170 5.56 -18.45 -17.30
CA ALA A 170 6.64 -18.10 -18.19
C ALA A 170 7.83 -17.47 -17.41
N PRO A 171 9.08 -17.83 -17.76
CA PRO A 171 10.25 -17.20 -17.15
C PRO A 171 10.28 -15.71 -17.48
N LEU A 172 10.43 -14.89 -16.45
CA LEU A 172 10.54 -13.44 -16.60
C LEU A 172 11.87 -13.07 -17.27
N PRO A 173 11.90 -12.04 -18.14
CA PRO A 173 13.14 -11.49 -18.62
C PRO A 173 14.02 -11.07 -17.43
N SER A 174 15.31 -11.40 -17.46
CA SER A 174 16.26 -10.92 -16.46
C SER A 174 16.20 -9.39 -16.42
N ALA A 175 15.68 -8.83 -15.33
CA ALA A 175 15.70 -7.40 -15.14
C ALA A 175 17.15 -6.94 -14.93
N ILE A 176 17.44 -5.68 -15.25
CA ILE A 176 18.71 -5.06 -14.90
C ILE A 176 18.74 -4.98 -13.37
N ILE A 177 19.65 -5.72 -12.74
CA ILE A 177 19.84 -5.73 -11.29
C ILE A 177 20.36 -4.34 -10.89
N SER A 178 19.47 -3.50 -10.35
CA SER A 178 19.91 -2.37 -9.56
C SER A 178 20.16 -2.90 -8.15
N HIS A 179 21.44 -3.15 -7.83
CA HIS A 179 21.84 -3.40 -6.45
C HIS A 179 21.55 -2.12 -5.66
N ASP A 180 20.47 -2.12 -4.89
CA ASP A 180 20.19 -1.00 -4.01
C ASP A 180 21.21 -1.02 -2.85
N ALA A 181 22.02 0.03 -2.74
CA ALA A 181 22.93 0.24 -1.61
C ALA A 181 22.19 0.19 -0.27
N GLY A 182 20.88 0.50 -0.25
CA GLY A 182 20.00 0.34 0.90
C GLY A 182 19.81 -1.13 1.32
N GLU A 183 19.61 -2.05 0.37
CA GLU A 183 19.46 -3.49 0.63
C GLU A 183 20.73 -4.06 1.29
N GLU A 184 21.89 -3.77 0.70
CA GLU A 184 23.19 -4.25 1.22
C GLU A 184 23.47 -3.68 2.61
N SER A 185 23.22 -2.38 2.81
CA SER A 185 23.41 -1.72 4.10
C SER A 185 22.49 -2.29 5.19
N LEU A 186 21.22 -2.55 4.86
CA LEU A 186 20.27 -3.16 5.79
C LEU A 186 20.69 -4.58 6.17
N GLN A 187 21.06 -5.40 5.18
CA GLN A 187 21.52 -6.77 5.42
C GLN A 187 22.80 -6.80 6.28
N ALA A 188 23.79 -5.96 5.96
CA ALA A 188 25.03 -5.88 6.73
C ALA A 188 24.79 -5.41 8.17
N THR A 189 23.89 -4.43 8.36
CA THR A 189 23.53 -3.94 9.69
C THR A 189 22.84 -5.00 10.52
N LEU A 190 21.87 -5.72 9.94
CA LEU A 190 21.14 -6.77 10.66
C LEU A 190 22.07 -7.94 11.03
N ARG A 191 22.96 -8.38 10.13
CA ARG A 191 24.00 -9.38 10.44
C ARG A 191 24.86 -8.96 11.63
N ARG A 192 25.39 -7.73 11.59
CA ARG A 192 26.23 -7.21 12.68
C ARG A 192 25.50 -7.18 14.02
N LEU A 193 24.19 -6.88 14.03
CA LEU A 193 23.39 -6.91 15.25
C LEU A 193 23.19 -8.34 15.76
N LEU A 194 22.91 -9.30 14.88
CA LEU A 194 22.74 -10.71 15.28
C LEU A 194 24.03 -11.32 15.86
N ASP A 195 25.19 -10.90 15.35
CA ASP A 195 26.52 -11.30 15.84
C ASP A 195 26.89 -10.66 17.19
N ASP A 196 26.23 -9.55 17.56
CA ASP A 196 26.47 -8.87 18.82
C ASP A 196 25.79 -9.62 19.98
N VAL A 197 26.59 -10.12 20.91
CA VAL A 197 26.12 -10.87 22.09
C VAL A 197 25.30 -10.03 23.07
N SER A 198 25.42 -8.71 23.01
CA SER A 198 24.64 -7.78 23.83
C SER A 198 23.26 -7.48 23.25
N PHE A 199 23.05 -7.75 21.97
CA PHE A 199 21.77 -7.52 21.30
C PHE A 199 20.81 -8.69 21.61
N LEU A 200 19.69 -8.41 22.28
CA LEU A 200 18.68 -9.43 22.65
C LEU A 200 19.32 -10.73 23.19
N PRO A 201 20.05 -10.69 24.32
CA PRO A 201 20.83 -11.84 24.77
C PRO A 201 19.99 -13.10 25.01
N GLY A 202 18.75 -12.92 25.47
CA GLY A 202 17.76 -14.00 25.66
C GLY A 202 16.82 -14.21 24.48
N GLY A 203 17.03 -13.54 23.35
CA GLY A 203 16.10 -13.48 22.23
C GLY A 203 14.99 -12.45 22.41
N GLY A 204 14.09 -12.37 21.44
CA GLY A 204 12.93 -11.47 21.44
C GLY A 204 12.37 -11.24 20.04
N TYR A 205 11.44 -10.29 19.93
CA TYR A 205 10.85 -9.91 18.64
C TYR A 205 11.28 -8.51 18.21
N LEU A 206 11.66 -8.38 16.94
CA LEU A 206 11.79 -7.08 16.28
C LEU A 206 10.50 -6.79 15.51
N GLY A 207 9.95 -5.60 15.71
CA GLY A 207 8.76 -5.12 15.03
C GLY A 207 9.08 -4.09 13.96
N PHE A 208 8.54 -4.29 12.77
CA PHE A 208 8.66 -3.35 11.66
C PHE A 208 7.28 -3.00 11.12
N GLY A 209 6.82 -1.78 11.38
CA GLY A 209 5.67 -1.23 10.69
C GLY A 209 5.96 -1.09 9.20
N LEU A 210 5.07 -1.64 8.36
CA LEU A 210 5.18 -1.51 6.91
C LEU A 210 4.79 -0.10 6.47
N ILE A 211 5.49 0.42 5.45
CA ILE A 211 5.26 1.79 4.98
C ILE A 211 4.08 1.88 4.01
N HIS A 212 3.75 0.78 3.34
CA HIS A 212 2.66 0.73 2.37
C HIS A 212 1.38 0.15 2.96
N GLN A 213 0.27 0.51 2.31
CA GLN A 213 -1.00 -0.18 2.52
C GLN A 213 -1.23 -1.24 1.44
N TYR A 214 -1.96 -2.28 1.82
CA TYR A 214 -2.21 -3.44 0.97
C TYR A 214 -3.71 -3.66 0.79
N PRO A 215 -4.18 -3.85 -0.46
CA PRO A 215 -5.56 -4.22 -0.72
C PRO A 215 -5.95 -5.54 -0.07
N ILE A 216 -7.06 -5.53 0.64
CA ILE A 216 -7.70 -6.68 1.21
C ILE A 216 -9.17 -6.74 0.80
N ASP A 217 -9.67 -7.96 0.65
CA ASP A 217 -11.09 -8.23 0.42
C ASP A 217 -11.76 -8.50 1.77
N LEU A 218 -12.27 -7.44 2.40
CA LEU A 218 -12.91 -7.50 3.72
C LEU A 218 -14.14 -8.41 3.71
N GLU A 219 -14.91 -8.40 2.62
CA GLU A 219 -16.07 -9.27 2.48
C GLU A 219 -15.62 -10.73 2.50
N HIS A 220 -14.67 -11.09 1.64
CA HIS A 220 -14.13 -12.45 1.61
C HIS A 220 -13.52 -12.86 2.95
N ILE A 221 -12.73 -11.98 3.59
CA ILE A 221 -12.13 -12.20 4.91
C ILE A 221 -13.20 -12.49 5.97
N GLY A 222 -14.30 -11.73 5.98
CA GLY A 222 -15.41 -11.92 6.92
C GLY A 222 -16.10 -13.29 6.79
N TRP A 223 -16.01 -13.93 5.63
CA TRP A 223 -16.55 -15.27 5.38
C TRP A 223 -15.56 -16.41 5.65
N LEU A 224 -14.26 -16.14 5.80
CA LEU A 224 -13.28 -17.20 6.06
C LEU A 224 -13.56 -17.89 7.39
N ARG A 225 -13.51 -19.22 7.40
CA ARG A 225 -13.79 -20.05 8.59
C ARG A 225 -12.63 -20.95 8.97
N LYS A 226 -11.85 -21.42 8.00
CA LYS A 226 -10.70 -22.28 8.25
C LYS A 226 -9.44 -21.45 8.44
N GLU A 227 -8.63 -21.84 9.42
CA GLU A 227 -7.33 -21.20 9.67
C GLU A 227 -6.42 -21.25 8.44
N GLU A 228 -6.41 -22.36 7.70
CA GLU A 228 -5.61 -22.49 6.46
C GLU A 228 -5.95 -21.44 5.39
N GLU A 229 -7.24 -21.08 5.25
CA GLU A 229 -7.71 -20.08 4.29
C GLU A 229 -7.29 -18.68 4.72
N LYS A 230 -7.40 -18.38 6.01
CA LYS A 230 -6.94 -17.11 6.60
C LYS A 230 -5.42 -16.92 6.43
N LEU A 231 -4.65 -17.97 6.71
CA LEU A 231 -3.20 -18.00 6.51
C LEU A 231 -2.84 -17.86 5.01
N ALA A 232 -3.62 -18.47 4.11
CA ALA A 232 -3.42 -18.30 2.67
C ALA A 232 -3.65 -16.85 2.22
N ALA A 233 -4.65 -16.15 2.78
CA ALA A 233 -4.87 -14.73 2.49
C ALA A 233 -3.67 -13.86 2.94
N MET A 234 -3.09 -14.14 4.10
CA MET A 234 -1.89 -13.45 4.58
C MET A 234 -0.67 -13.71 3.69
N ARG A 235 -0.44 -14.97 3.29
CA ARG A 235 0.62 -15.33 2.35
C ARG A 235 0.47 -14.64 0.99
N ALA A 236 -0.76 -14.45 0.53
CA ALA A 236 -1.02 -13.71 -0.70
C ALA A 236 -0.60 -12.24 -0.59
N ILE A 237 -0.78 -11.60 0.58
CA ILE A 237 -0.31 -10.22 0.83
C ILE A 237 1.21 -10.18 0.93
N GLU A 238 1.81 -11.14 1.63
CA GLU A 238 3.26 -11.29 1.74
C GLU A 238 3.93 -11.40 0.36
N GLY A 239 3.34 -12.19 -0.55
CA GLY A 239 3.77 -12.29 -1.95
C GLY A 239 3.62 -10.99 -2.74
N ARG A 240 2.95 -9.96 -2.20
CA ARG A 240 2.64 -8.67 -2.85
C ARG A 240 3.23 -7.47 -2.12
N LEU A 241 4.12 -7.69 -1.14
CA LEU A 241 4.87 -6.62 -0.49
C LEU A 241 5.58 -5.73 -1.53
N LYS A 242 5.60 -4.42 -1.24
CA LYS A 242 6.04 -3.33 -2.11
C LYS A 242 7.35 -2.72 -1.61
N GLY A 243 8.25 -2.37 -2.53
CA GLY A 243 9.50 -1.65 -2.24
C GLY A 243 10.26 -2.17 -1.01
N SER A 244 10.61 -1.25 -0.10
CA SER A 244 11.33 -1.56 1.13
C SER A 244 10.66 -2.60 2.05
N ASP A 245 9.34 -2.73 2.02
CA ASP A 245 8.64 -3.75 2.83
C ASP A 245 9.00 -5.17 2.34
N ALA A 246 9.12 -5.34 1.02
CA ALA A 246 9.55 -6.61 0.42
C ALA A 246 11.03 -6.89 0.68
N ILE A 247 11.87 -5.85 0.58
CA ILE A 247 13.33 -5.95 0.84
C ILE A 247 13.58 -6.42 2.26
N LEU A 248 12.91 -5.82 3.25
CA LEU A 248 13.00 -6.23 4.64
C LEU A 248 12.65 -7.72 4.80
N MET A 249 11.50 -8.15 4.25
CA MET A 249 11.05 -9.53 4.34
C MET A 249 12.06 -10.50 3.72
N LYS A 250 12.64 -10.17 2.55
CA LYS A 250 13.67 -10.99 1.90
C LYS A 250 14.95 -11.08 2.71
N ILE A 251 15.46 -9.95 3.21
CA ILE A 251 16.69 -9.95 4.01
C ILE A 251 16.50 -10.81 5.25
N CYS A 252 15.39 -10.66 6.00
CA CYS A 252 15.12 -11.47 7.18
C CYS A 252 15.13 -12.98 6.85
N LYS A 253 14.47 -13.38 5.76
CA LYS A 253 14.47 -14.78 5.29
C LYS A 253 15.85 -15.27 4.85
N GLN A 254 16.64 -14.44 4.17
CA GLN A 254 18.00 -14.78 3.75
C GLN A 254 18.96 -14.95 4.94
N LEU A 255 18.63 -14.36 6.09
CA LEU A 255 19.34 -14.54 7.35
C LEU A 255 18.74 -15.67 8.20
N SER A 256 17.87 -16.50 7.62
CA SER A 256 17.23 -17.63 8.30
C SER A 256 16.44 -17.25 9.56
N LEU A 257 16.00 -16.00 9.67
CA LEU A 257 15.15 -15.57 10.79
C LEU A 257 13.72 -16.02 10.57
N SER A 258 13.01 -16.35 11.65
CA SER A 258 11.56 -16.53 11.58
C SER A 258 10.89 -15.17 11.44
N VAL A 259 10.06 -15.04 10.39
CA VAL A 259 9.36 -13.81 10.04
C VAL A 259 7.89 -14.08 9.84
N SER A 260 7.04 -13.21 10.39
CA SER A 260 5.59 -13.28 10.23
C SER A 260 5.00 -11.92 9.87
N LEU A 261 4.12 -11.92 8.88
CA LEU A 261 3.30 -10.77 8.54
C LEU A 261 2.10 -10.73 9.51
N LYS A 262 1.91 -9.61 10.21
CA LYS A 262 0.82 -9.43 11.16
C LYS A 262 -0.13 -8.33 10.70
N PHE A 263 -1.42 -8.59 10.85
CA PHE A 263 -2.45 -7.56 10.76
C PHE A 263 -2.50 -6.79 12.08
N VAL A 264 -2.53 -5.46 12.01
CA VAL A 264 -2.40 -4.59 13.19
C VAL A 264 -3.70 -3.83 13.43
N ILE A 265 -4.28 -3.96 14.62
CA ILE A 265 -5.40 -3.12 15.05
C ILE A 265 -4.90 -2.17 16.14
N GLU A 266 -5.22 -0.90 15.99
CA GLU A 266 -5.02 0.12 17.02
C GLU A 266 -6.32 0.30 17.79
N ASP A 267 -6.23 0.22 19.11
CA ASP A 267 -7.31 0.56 20.02
C ASP A 267 -6.93 1.80 20.83
N ASP A 268 -7.63 2.91 20.58
CA ASP A 268 -7.51 4.18 21.30
C ASP A 268 -8.64 4.40 22.32
N SER A 269 -9.47 3.37 22.58
CA SER A 269 -10.64 3.42 23.46
C SER A 269 -10.33 3.18 24.95
N VAL A 270 -9.05 3.01 25.32
CA VAL A 270 -8.62 2.70 26.69
C VAL A 270 -9.11 3.78 27.68
N TYR A 271 -9.98 3.39 28.61
CA TYR A 271 -10.76 4.32 29.44
C TYR A 271 -10.02 4.65 30.75
N GLN A 272 -9.04 5.56 30.67
CA GLN A 272 -8.33 6.12 31.83
C GLN A 272 -8.09 7.64 31.62
N PRO A 273 -7.96 8.47 32.67
CA PRO A 273 -7.72 9.90 32.49
C PRO A 273 -6.43 10.12 31.67
N PRO A 274 -6.38 11.18 30.84
CA PRO A 274 -5.28 11.40 29.90
C PRO A 274 -3.90 11.49 30.58
N PRO A 275 -2.82 11.11 29.85
CA PRO A 275 -2.77 10.89 28.40
C PRO A 275 -3.24 9.50 27.94
N ARG A 276 -4.10 9.50 26.91
CA ARG A 276 -4.58 8.29 26.21
C ARG A 276 -3.44 7.68 25.41
N THR A 277 -3.00 6.49 25.78
CA THR A 277 -1.97 5.76 25.04
C THR A 277 -2.65 4.63 24.27
N PRO A 278 -2.63 4.64 22.92
CA PRO A 278 -3.22 3.56 22.14
C PRO A 278 -2.46 2.26 22.36
N VAL A 279 -3.19 1.15 22.31
CA VAL A 279 -2.64 -0.20 22.36
C VAL A 279 -2.76 -0.87 21.00
N TYR A 280 -1.86 -1.83 20.73
CA TYR A 280 -1.78 -2.51 19.44
C TYR A 280 -2.01 -4.01 19.61
N VAL A 281 -2.97 -4.53 18.86
CA VAL A 281 -3.29 -5.96 18.84
C VAL A 281 -2.89 -6.53 17.49
N LEU A 282 -2.04 -7.55 17.53
CA LEU A 282 -1.47 -8.22 16.37
C LEU A 282 -2.21 -9.52 16.08
N PHE A 283 -2.39 -9.83 14.80
CA PHE A 283 -3.05 -11.04 14.34
C PHE A 283 -2.30 -11.72 13.20
N ASP A 284 -2.32 -13.05 13.21
CA ASP A 284 -1.85 -13.90 12.09
C ASP A 284 -2.82 -13.95 10.91
N HIS A 285 -3.91 -13.19 10.97
CA HIS A 285 -4.88 -13.04 9.90
C HIS A 285 -5.58 -11.69 9.97
N ALA A 286 -6.02 -11.20 8.81
CA ALA A 286 -6.88 -10.02 8.77
C ALA A 286 -8.25 -10.31 9.39
N ILE A 287 -8.83 -9.30 10.03
CA ILE A 287 -10.14 -9.37 10.68
C ILE A 287 -11.04 -8.29 10.09
N ASP A 288 -12.27 -8.67 9.76
CA ASP A 288 -13.31 -7.71 9.44
C ASP A 288 -13.91 -7.14 10.73
N LEU A 289 -13.74 -5.82 10.91
CA LEU A 289 -14.27 -5.07 12.04
C LEU A 289 -15.59 -4.36 11.71
N SER A 290 -16.16 -4.54 10.52
CA SER A 290 -17.35 -3.81 10.06
C SER A 290 -18.61 -4.08 10.89
N GLY A 291 -18.69 -5.23 11.55
CA GLY A 291 -19.78 -5.62 12.45
C GLY A 291 -19.54 -5.29 13.93
N GLU A 292 -18.40 -4.68 14.26
CA GLU A 292 -18.02 -4.37 15.63
C GLU A 292 -18.79 -3.15 16.15
N THR A 293 -19.77 -3.36 17.03
CA THR A 293 -20.46 -2.27 17.73
C THR A 293 -19.69 -1.87 18.98
N VAL A 294 -19.84 -0.61 19.41
CA VAL A 294 -19.30 -0.15 20.70
C VAL A 294 -20.03 -0.90 21.82
N VAL A 295 -19.31 -1.77 22.52
CA VAL A 295 -19.78 -2.53 23.69
C VAL A 295 -19.12 -1.94 24.95
N ASP A 296 -19.67 -2.19 26.14
CA ASP A 296 -19.13 -1.77 27.45
C ASP A 296 -17.70 -2.29 27.77
N GLN A 297 -17.05 -3.06 26.87
CA GLN A 297 -15.69 -3.57 27.01
C GLN A 297 -14.75 -2.94 25.99
N GLU A 298 -13.52 -2.64 26.41
CA GLU A 298 -12.43 -2.14 25.56
C GLU A 298 -12.16 -3.11 24.40
N LEU A 299 -11.94 -2.57 23.21
CA LEU A 299 -11.82 -3.36 21.99
C LEU A 299 -10.67 -4.37 22.08
N TYR A 300 -9.50 -3.98 22.61
CA TYR A 300 -8.34 -4.86 22.70
C TYR A 300 -8.62 -6.10 23.59
N GLN A 301 -9.42 -5.96 24.65
CA GLN A 301 -9.75 -7.09 25.52
C GLN A 301 -10.58 -8.14 24.78
N ARG A 302 -11.51 -7.68 23.94
CA ARG A 302 -12.36 -8.54 23.12
C ARG A 302 -11.56 -9.21 22.02
N LEU A 303 -10.73 -8.43 21.33
CA LEU A 303 -9.81 -8.90 20.30
C LEU A 303 -8.85 -9.98 20.81
N ARG A 304 -8.28 -9.80 22.01
CA ARG A 304 -7.46 -10.83 22.67
C ARG A 304 -8.27 -12.08 23.00
N ARG A 305 -9.44 -11.90 23.62
CA ARG A 305 -10.23 -13.01 24.19
C ARG A 305 -10.96 -13.85 23.15
N TYR A 306 -11.49 -13.23 22.11
CA TYR A 306 -12.42 -13.88 21.17
C TYR A 306 -11.87 -14.01 19.76
N ASN A 307 -10.85 -13.23 19.40
CA ASN A 307 -10.31 -13.21 18.05
C ASN A 307 -8.85 -13.73 17.97
N GLY A 308 -8.26 -14.13 19.10
CA GLY A 308 -6.90 -14.65 19.15
C GLY A 308 -5.82 -13.58 18.94
N GLY A 309 -6.15 -12.31 19.21
CA GLY A 309 -5.20 -11.21 19.08
C GLY A 309 -4.13 -11.23 20.17
N GLN A 310 -2.91 -10.86 19.81
CA GLN A 310 -1.80 -10.71 20.74
C GLN A 310 -1.53 -9.24 21.00
N LEU A 311 -1.61 -8.82 22.26
CA LEU A 311 -1.25 -7.46 22.66
C LEU A 311 0.26 -7.29 22.61
N ALA A 312 0.74 -6.36 21.79
CA ALA A 312 2.17 -6.07 21.67
C ALA A 312 2.57 -4.83 22.49
N THR A 313 3.79 -4.84 23.01
CA THR A 313 4.41 -3.64 23.63
C THR A 313 4.46 -2.49 22.62
N ARG A 314 4.19 -1.26 23.06
CA ARG A 314 4.16 -0.07 22.19
C ARG A 314 5.56 0.32 21.68
N PHE A 315 6.51 0.41 22.60
CA PHE A 315 7.93 0.67 22.35
C PHE A 315 8.75 0.02 23.48
N ALA A 316 9.99 -0.39 23.19
CA ALA A 316 10.86 -1.12 24.12
C ALA A 316 11.09 -0.43 25.49
N THR A 317 10.73 0.85 25.63
CA THR A 317 10.93 1.66 26.83
C THR A 317 9.64 2.11 27.53
N GLU A 318 8.47 1.89 26.94
CA GLU A 318 7.18 2.30 27.52
C GLU A 318 6.41 1.05 27.93
N ARG A 319 6.57 0.62 29.18
CA ARG A 319 5.54 -0.21 29.81
C ARG A 319 4.32 0.67 29.98
N VAL A 320 3.20 0.28 29.37
CA VAL A 320 1.90 0.82 29.76
C VAL A 320 1.68 0.24 31.15
N ASP A 321 1.85 1.05 32.20
CA ASP A 321 1.96 0.64 33.61
C ASP A 321 0.77 -0.20 34.16
N GLU A 322 -0.26 -0.45 33.34
CA GLU A 322 -1.50 -1.11 33.72
C GLU A 322 -1.90 -2.33 32.87
N VAL A 323 -1.24 -2.60 31.74
CA VAL A 323 -1.60 -3.75 30.87
C VAL A 323 -0.35 -4.51 30.43
N GLU A 324 -0.24 -5.76 30.89
CA GLU A 324 0.84 -6.66 30.47
C GLU A 324 0.64 -7.10 29.01
N PRO A 325 1.65 -6.90 28.13
CA PRO A 325 1.60 -7.36 26.75
C PRO A 325 1.70 -8.90 26.69
N ASP A 326 1.07 -9.50 25.69
CA ASP A 326 1.23 -10.92 25.38
C ASP A 326 2.59 -11.20 24.72
N ILE A 327 3.14 -10.20 24.03
CA ILE A 327 4.41 -10.30 23.29
C ILE A 327 5.23 -9.02 23.46
N ASP A 328 6.50 -9.19 23.84
CA ASP A 328 7.43 -8.07 23.94
C ASP A 328 8.12 -7.80 22.60
N VAL A 329 7.85 -6.62 22.03
CA VAL A 329 8.29 -6.26 20.68
C VAL A 329 9.18 -5.02 20.71
N HIS A 330 10.39 -5.17 20.20
CA HIS A 330 11.32 -4.08 19.96
C HIS A 330 11.04 -3.46 18.58
N TRP A 331 10.20 -2.43 18.56
CA TRP A 331 9.86 -1.71 17.34
C TRP A 331 11.07 -0.93 16.78
N VAL A 332 11.52 -1.34 15.59
CA VAL A 332 12.63 -0.72 14.86
C VAL A 332 12.13 0.44 13.99
N THR A 333 10.98 0.25 13.35
CA THR A 333 10.26 1.32 12.65
C THR A 333 9.01 1.71 13.43
N GLN A 334 8.49 2.90 13.17
CA GLN A 334 7.22 3.31 13.75
C GLN A 334 6.11 2.35 13.29
N LEU A 335 5.21 2.02 14.22
CA LEU A 335 3.96 1.35 13.88
C LEU A 335 3.21 2.18 12.83
N PRO A 336 2.65 1.54 11.78
CA PRO A 336 1.88 2.26 10.78
C PRO A 336 0.64 2.88 11.45
N LYS A 337 -0.04 3.79 10.76
CA LYS A 337 -1.39 4.23 11.17
C LYS A 337 -2.29 2.98 11.16
N ALA A 338 -2.48 2.32 12.29
CA ALA A 338 -3.01 0.97 12.29
C ALA A 338 -4.51 0.91 11.92
N ASN A 339 -5.00 -0.29 11.62
CA ASN A 339 -6.40 -0.48 11.23
C ASN A 339 -7.30 -0.17 12.43
N ARG A 340 -8.42 0.53 12.21
CA ARG A 340 -9.36 0.96 13.27
C ARG A 340 -10.78 0.51 12.94
N VAL A 341 -11.57 0.20 13.97
CA VAL A 341 -12.98 -0.29 13.87
C VAL A 341 -13.89 0.67 13.11
N ALA A 342 -13.65 1.98 13.25
CA ALA A 342 -14.37 3.00 12.53
C ALA A 342 -13.43 4.19 12.28
N ALA A 343 -12.70 4.13 11.19
CA ALA A 343 -12.63 5.34 10.39
C ALA A 343 -13.55 5.06 9.20
N PRO A 344 -14.65 5.82 8.99
CA PRO A 344 -14.97 6.15 7.61
C PRO A 344 -13.65 6.71 7.10
N TYR A 345 -12.86 5.93 6.38
CA TYR A 345 -11.85 6.56 5.57
C TYR A 345 -12.70 7.49 4.71
N PRO A 346 -12.53 8.82 4.77
CA PRO A 346 -12.82 9.59 3.58
C PRO A 346 -11.77 9.16 2.56
N ALA A 347 -11.83 7.89 2.12
CA ALA A 347 -11.17 7.38 0.97
C ALA A 347 -11.96 7.99 -0.15
N TYR A 348 -11.64 9.26 -0.39
CA TYR A 348 -11.83 9.86 -1.68
C TYR A 348 -11.06 8.95 -2.62
N GLY A 349 -11.84 8.20 -3.37
CA GLY A 349 -11.39 7.17 -4.27
C GLY A 349 -11.69 7.56 -5.69
N ASN A 350 -11.07 6.90 -6.65
CA ASN A 350 -11.38 7.18 -8.04
C ASN A 350 -12.87 6.91 -8.36
N GLU A 351 -13.44 5.81 -7.85
CA GLU A 351 -14.88 5.42 -7.82
C GLU A 351 -15.04 4.39 -6.67
N PRO A 352 -16.24 4.11 -6.11
CA PRO A 352 -16.39 3.11 -5.06
C PRO A 352 -16.07 1.69 -5.53
N SER A 353 -15.68 0.81 -4.61
CA SER A 353 -15.53 -0.63 -4.84
C SER A 353 -16.12 -1.36 -3.64
N LEU A 354 -16.99 -2.34 -3.87
CA LEU A 354 -17.53 -3.17 -2.79
C LEU A 354 -16.46 -4.14 -2.30
N GLY A 355 -16.38 -4.33 -0.98
CA GLY A 355 -15.53 -5.34 -0.33
C GLY A 355 -14.02 -5.06 -0.28
N GLN A 356 -13.47 -4.22 -1.15
CA GLN A 356 -12.02 -3.96 -1.20
C GLN A 356 -11.63 -2.74 -0.35
N ALA A 357 -10.63 -2.91 0.53
CA ALA A 357 -10.10 -1.83 1.36
C ALA A 357 -8.57 -1.90 1.46
N TYR A 358 -7.94 -0.77 1.79
CA TYR A 358 -6.54 -0.77 2.18
C TYR A 358 -6.40 -1.11 3.65
N ALA A 359 -5.47 -2.01 3.96
CA ALA A 359 -5.09 -2.34 5.31
C ALA A 359 -3.59 -2.12 5.56
N HIS A 360 -3.28 -1.87 6.83
CA HIS A 360 -1.91 -1.75 7.33
C HIS A 360 -1.46 -3.05 7.98
N PHE A 361 -0.17 -3.33 7.86
CA PHE A 361 0.45 -4.54 8.38
C PHE A 361 1.79 -4.20 9.03
N CYS A 362 2.31 -5.11 9.83
CA CYS A 362 3.69 -5.08 10.28
C CYS A 362 4.35 -6.43 10.07
N VAL A 363 5.67 -6.45 10.11
CA VAL A 363 6.47 -7.67 10.14
C VAL A 363 7.02 -7.84 11.55
N LEU A 364 6.81 -9.02 12.13
CA LEU A 364 7.53 -9.46 13.31
C LEU A 364 8.65 -10.41 12.89
N VAL A 365 9.83 -10.16 13.43
CA VAL A 365 11.01 -11.01 13.25
C VAL A 365 11.36 -11.61 14.60
N ALA A 366 11.24 -12.93 14.74
CA ALA A 366 11.66 -13.62 15.95
C ALA A 366 13.17 -13.86 15.90
N VAL A 367 13.86 -13.42 16.95
CA VAL A 367 15.31 -13.58 17.11
C VAL A 367 15.55 -14.43 18.33
N GLY A 368 16.18 -15.59 18.15
CA GLY A 368 16.52 -16.47 19.26
C GLY A 368 17.66 -15.94 20.15
N PRO A 369 17.96 -16.63 21.25
CA PRO A 369 19.02 -16.25 22.17
C PRO A 369 20.40 -16.30 21.51
N VAL A 370 21.40 -15.74 22.18
CA VAL A 370 22.80 -15.79 21.70
C VAL A 370 23.23 -17.23 21.47
N GLY A 371 23.80 -17.49 20.29
CA GLY A 371 24.20 -18.83 19.85
C GLY A 371 23.10 -19.62 19.12
N ASP A 372 21.86 -19.11 19.08
CA ASP A 372 20.73 -19.75 18.42
C ASP A 372 19.74 -18.74 17.81
N ARG A 373 20.27 -17.74 17.10
CA ARG A 373 19.50 -16.59 16.59
C ARG A 373 18.34 -16.96 15.65
N GLU A 374 18.46 -18.07 14.93
CA GLU A 374 17.50 -18.53 13.94
C GLU A 374 16.25 -19.18 14.57
N ASN A 375 16.37 -19.76 15.77
CA ASN A 375 15.28 -20.45 16.46
C ASN A 375 14.49 -19.52 17.42
N GLY A 376 13.98 -18.42 16.88
CA GLY A 376 13.19 -17.43 17.63
C GLY A 376 11.76 -17.86 17.99
N GLU A 377 11.18 -18.84 17.29
CA GLU A 377 9.78 -19.28 17.54
C GLU A 377 9.58 -20.04 18.85
N SER A 378 10.67 -20.57 19.42
CA SER A 378 10.70 -21.30 20.69
C SER A 378 10.61 -20.41 21.94
N LEU A 379 10.40 -19.10 21.79
CA LEU A 379 10.38 -18.11 22.89
C LEU A 379 9.03 -18.07 23.65
N HIS A 380 8.17 -19.08 23.51
CA HIS A 380 6.87 -19.18 24.17
C HIS A 380 6.86 -20.11 25.38
#